data_AF-T2GGT7-F1
#
_entry.id   AF-T2GGT7-F1
#
_cell.length_a   1.000
_cell.length_b   1.000
_cell.length_c   1.000
_cell.angle_alpha   90.00
_cell.angle_beta   90.00
_cell.angle_gamma   90.00
#
_symmetry.space_group_name_H-M   'P 1'
#
loop_
_entity.id
_entity.type
_entity.pdbx_description
1 polymer ?
#
loop_
_entity_poly.entity_id
_entity_poly.type
_entity_poly.pdbx_seq_one_letter_code
_entity_poly.pdbx_strand_id
1 'polypeptide(L)'
;MDYKVNSASDNSVFVETESYRRLLEALEVIRESRGNILHVVGAPGTGKSANLYRGIQEVGLDVYEVPCNLESSDVDADYVFRHLLDEMKAELGADNRRDLYRKLAEFDAVVFADRFHDSHDFSEFMGFSQWTATAGSETLKFYLRCIREYMGNRGAFRNMNIIFQTAWRFYFRGKKLDIFTDIPILSSVLFHTLRIPFTAVRIDYTVTETLNIIKAHSGADEEEIRRYIELYGCRPRTVLEKMRSC
;
A
#
# COMPACT_ATOMS: atom_id res chain seq x y z
N MET A 1 22.89 -4.63 -1.46
CA MET A 1 21.75 -4.85 -0.54
C MET A 1 20.62 -3.96 -0.99
N ASP A 2 19.52 -4.59 -1.40
CA ASP A 2 18.26 -3.91 -1.66
C ASP A 2 17.72 -3.36 -0.33
N TYR A 3 17.29 -2.09 -0.32
CA TYR A 3 16.66 -1.46 0.86
C TYR A 3 15.13 -1.59 0.80
N LYS A 4 14.61 -2.28 -0.23
CA LYS A 4 13.20 -2.64 -0.31
C LYS A 4 12.91 -3.75 0.70
N VAL A 5 12.02 -3.44 1.64
CA VAL A 5 11.49 -4.40 2.62
C VAL A 5 10.22 -4.96 2.05
N ASN A 6 10.20 -6.27 1.78
CA ASN A 6 9.08 -6.97 1.17
C ASN A 6 8.35 -7.88 2.19
N SER A 7 8.97 -8.11 3.34
CA SER A 7 8.43 -8.91 4.43
C SER A 7 8.94 -8.40 5.78
N ALA A 8 8.28 -8.77 6.88
CA ALA A 8 8.68 -8.36 8.22
C ALA A 8 10.08 -8.92 8.61
N SER A 9 10.51 -10.04 8.01
CA SER A 9 11.83 -10.63 8.20
C SER A 9 12.98 -9.87 7.54
N ASP A 10 12.71 -8.97 6.59
CA ASP A 10 13.77 -8.27 5.84
C ASP A 10 14.38 -7.09 6.61
N ASN A 11 13.83 -6.73 7.78
CA ASN A 11 14.18 -5.51 8.48
C ASN A 11 14.80 -5.76 9.87
N SER A 12 16.09 -6.07 9.90
CA SER A 12 16.84 -6.33 11.15
C SER A 12 17.08 -5.08 12.00
N VAL A 13 16.92 -3.88 11.43
CA VAL A 13 17.12 -2.59 12.12
C VAL A 13 15.92 -1.68 11.87
N PHE A 14 14.96 -1.67 12.80
CA PHE A 14 13.79 -0.79 12.74
C PHE A 14 13.91 0.35 13.76
N VAL A 15 13.72 1.59 13.30
CA VAL A 15 13.68 2.77 14.16
C VAL A 15 12.22 3.18 14.32
N GLU A 16 11.72 3.14 15.55
CA GLU A 16 10.38 3.56 15.89
C GLU A 16 10.20 5.06 15.68
N THR A 17 9.13 5.45 14.98
CA THR A 17 8.79 6.84 14.67
C THR A 17 7.37 7.18 15.13
N GLU A 18 7.04 8.47 15.13
CA GLU A 18 5.68 8.90 15.47
C GLU A 18 4.65 8.46 14.41
N SER A 19 5.04 8.38 13.14
CA SER A 19 4.23 7.77 12.08
C SER A 19 3.99 6.28 12.30
N TYR A 20 4.98 5.55 12.83
CA TYR A 20 4.83 4.13 13.15
C TYR A 20 3.89 3.90 14.33
N ARG A 21 3.97 4.69 15.40
CA ARG A 21 3.05 4.58 16.55
C ARG A 21 1.59 4.76 16.15
N ARG A 22 1.31 5.79 15.36
CA ARG A 22 -0.03 6.02 14.78
C ARG A 22 -0.51 4.85 13.91
N LEU A 23 0.42 4.18 13.23
CA LEU A 23 0.10 2.97 12.46
C LEU A 23 -0.24 1.80 13.38
N LEU A 24 0.55 1.57 14.44
CA LEU A 24 0.26 0.54 15.43
C LEU A 24 -1.11 0.71 16.07
N GLU A 25 -1.46 1.93 16.49
CA GLU A 25 -2.79 2.25 17.02
C GLU A 25 -3.91 1.90 16.03
N ALA A 26 -3.72 2.21 14.74
CA ALA A 26 -4.70 1.88 13.71
C ALA A 26 -4.81 0.37 13.45
N LEU A 27 -3.69 -0.37 13.53
CA LEU A 27 -3.66 -1.83 13.38
C LEU A 27 -4.26 -2.55 14.59
N GLU A 28 -4.13 -1.99 15.79
CA GLU A 28 -4.80 -2.47 16.99
C GLU A 28 -6.33 -2.39 16.85
N VAL A 29 -6.86 -1.29 16.31
CA VAL A 29 -8.29 -1.16 15.99
C VAL A 29 -8.75 -2.22 14.98
N ILE A 30 -7.90 -2.56 14.01
CA ILE A 30 -8.15 -3.64 13.02
C ILE A 30 -8.25 -5.00 13.71
N ARG A 31 -7.41 -5.28 14.72
CA ARG A 31 -7.45 -6.51 15.51
C ARG A 31 -8.75 -6.65 16.30
N GLU A 32 -9.20 -5.55 16.90
CA GLU A 32 -10.34 -5.55 17.83
C GLU A 32 -11.70 -5.48 17.15
N SER A 33 -11.77 -4.99 15.91
CA SER A 33 -13.04 -4.71 15.25
C SER A 33 -13.01 -4.98 13.74
N ARG A 34 -14.19 -5.25 13.16
CA ARG A 34 -14.38 -5.58 11.74
C ARG A 34 -15.04 -4.44 10.97
N GLY A 35 -14.85 -4.43 9.66
CA GLY A 35 -15.45 -3.43 8.76
C GLY A 35 -14.62 -2.17 8.59
N ASN A 36 -13.37 -2.19 9.04
CA ASN A 36 -12.46 -1.05 8.96
C ASN A 36 -11.69 -1.05 7.64
N ILE A 37 -11.44 0.13 7.09
CA ILE A 37 -10.56 0.30 5.94
C ILE A 37 -9.40 1.22 6.34
N LEU A 38 -8.18 0.72 6.28
CA LEU A 38 -6.95 1.45 6.62
C LEU A 38 -6.16 1.78 5.36
N HIS A 39 -5.86 3.06 5.14
CA HIS A 39 -4.95 3.52 4.11
C HIS A 39 -3.60 3.91 4.71
N VAL A 40 -2.54 3.22 4.30
CA VAL A 40 -1.17 3.59 4.62
C VAL A 40 -0.61 4.38 3.44
N VAL A 41 -0.41 5.68 3.64
CA VAL A 41 -0.01 6.63 2.60
C VAL A 41 1.34 7.26 2.88
N GLY A 42 2.04 7.72 1.84
CA GLY A 42 3.39 8.25 2.00
C GLY A 42 4.15 8.31 0.68
N ALA A 43 5.08 9.27 0.57
CA ALA A 43 5.89 9.46 -0.61
C ALA A 43 6.72 8.19 -0.95
N PRO A 44 7.14 8.00 -2.21
CA PRO A 44 8.17 7.01 -2.52
C PRO A 44 9.38 7.17 -1.59
N GLY A 45 9.90 6.04 -1.09
CA GLY A 45 11.12 6.04 -0.28
C GLY A 45 10.94 6.36 1.21
N THR A 46 9.72 6.58 1.70
CA THR A 46 9.43 6.75 3.14
C THR A 46 9.29 5.43 3.91
N GLY A 47 9.42 4.27 3.28
CA GLY A 47 9.36 2.98 3.98
C GLY A 47 7.97 2.56 4.45
N LYS A 48 6.92 2.81 3.65
CA LYS A 48 5.55 2.33 3.94
C LYS A 48 5.49 0.83 4.21
N SER A 49 6.06 0.02 3.32
CA SER A 49 6.14 -1.44 3.48
C SER A 49 6.82 -1.84 4.78
N ALA A 50 7.97 -1.23 5.07
CA ALA A 50 8.72 -1.50 6.29
C ALA A 50 7.90 -1.22 7.57
N ASN A 51 7.13 -0.12 7.58
CA ASN A 51 6.25 0.20 8.71
C ASN A 51 5.04 -0.75 8.77
N LEU A 52 4.39 -1.01 7.64
CA LEU A 52 3.18 -1.85 7.57
C LEU A 52 3.46 -3.29 7.99
N TYR A 53 4.44 -3.95 7.38
CA TYR A 53 4.73 -5.35 7.68
C TYR A 53 5.29 -5.53 9.09
N ARG A 54 6.07 -4.57 9.58
CA ARG A 54 6.53 -4.56 10.97
C ARG A 54 5.35 -4.44 11.94
N GLY A 55 4.42 -3.51 11.68
CA GLY A 55 3.24 -3.32 12.52
C GLY A 55 2.30 -4.52 12.50
N ILE A 56 2.05 -5.12 11.33
CA ILE A 56 1.25 -6.36 11.18
C ILE A 56 1.85 -7.47 12.05
N GLN A 57 3.17 -7.68 11.97
CA GLN A 57 3.86 -8.70 12.77
C GLN A 57 3.79 -8.39 14.27
N GLU A 58 3.97 -7.13 14.66
CA GLU A 58 4.00 -6.71 16.08
C GLU A 58 2.63 -6.83 16.75
N VAL A 59 1.56 -6.45 16.04
CA VAL A 59 0.17 -6.61 16.52
C VAL A 59 -0.28 -8.08 16.45
N GLY A 60 0.35 -8.88 15.60
CA GLY A 60 0.05 -10.30 15.40
C GLY A 60 -1.19 -10.54 14.54
N LEU A 61 -1.41 -9.72 13.51
CA LEU A 61 -2.56 -9.88 12.61
C LEU A 61 -2.35 -11.04 11.64
N ASP A 62 -3.35 -11.91 11.50
CA ASP A 62 -3.42 -12.87 10.40
C ASP A 62 -3.95 -12.18 9.14
N VAL A 63 -3.12 -12.06 8.11
CA VAL A 63 -3.44 -11.25 6.92
C VAL A 63 -3.41 -12.06 5.64
N TYR A 64 -4.36 -11.77 4.75
CA TYR A 64 -4.33 -12.24 3.38
C TYR A 64 -3.78 -11.14 2.48
N GLU A 65 -2.57 -11.34 1.94
CA GLU A 65 -1.98 -10.45 0.95
C GLU A 65 -2.45 -10.77 -0.46
N VAL A 66 -3.15 -9.80 -1.06
CA VAL A 66 -3.75 -9.96 -2.38
C VAL A 66 -2.67 -10.02 -3.45
N PRO A 67 -2.62 -11.10 -4.28
CA PRO A 67 -1.76 -11.15 -5.45
C PRO A 67 -2.30 -10.27 -6.58
N CYS A 68 -1.42 -9.89 -7.51
CA CYS A 68 -1.83 -9.34 -8.81
C CYS A 68 -0.83 -9.80 -9.87
N ASN A 69 -1.13 -10.89 -10.55
CA ASN A 69 -0.20 -11.49 -11.52
C ASN A 69 -0.68 -11.27 -12.95
N LEU A 70 -0.51 -10.05 -13.46
CA LEU A 70 -0.94 -9.73 -14.83
C LEU A 70 0.06 -10.23 -15.87
N GLU A 71 -0.42 -10.98 -16.86
CA GLU A 71 0.41 -11.46 -17.98
C GLU A 71 0.80 -10.33 -18.95
N SER A 72 -0.05 -9.30 -19.08
CA SER A 72 0.15 -8.17 -20.00
C SER A 72 -0.26 -6.85 -19.34
N SER A 73 0.42 -5.75 -19.70
CA SER A 73 0.02 -4.39 -19.34
C SER A 73 -1.00 -3.80 -20.32
N ASP A 74 -1.21 -4.47 -21.46
CA ASP A 74 -2.23 -4.15 -22.47
C ASP A 74 -3.50 -4.96 -22.21
N VAL A 75 -4.10 -4.72 -21.04
CA VAL A 75 -5.37 -5.32 -20.62
C VAL A 75 -6.30 -4.25 -20.07
N ASP A 76 -7.61 -4.45 -20.24
CA ASP A 76 -8.62 -3.52 -19.77
C ASP A 76 -8.93 -3.69 -18.27
N ALA A 77 -9.62 -2.70 -17.71
CA ALA A 77 -10.01 -2.72 -16.30
C ALA A 77 -10.93 -3.90 -15.92
N ASP A 78 -11.71 -4.41 -16.87
CA ASP A 78 -12.65 -5.51 -16.67
C ASP A 78 -11.92 -6.83 -16.49
N TYR A 79 -10.86 -7.03 -17.28
CA TYR A 79 -9.94 -8.13 -17.16
C TYR A 79 -9.22 -8.08 -15.83
N VAL A 80 -8.55 -6.97 -15.48
CA VAL A 80 -7.79 -6.86 -14.22
C VAL A 80 -8.69 -7.14 -13.02
N PHE A 81 -9.89 -6.56 -12.99
CA PHE A 81 -10.82 -6.76 -11.88
C PHE A 81 -11.28 -8.23 -11.75
N ARG A 82 -11.62 -8.89 -12.87
CA ARG A 82 -12.01 -10.31 -12.83
C ARG A 82 -10.84 -11.21 -12.47
N HIS A 83 -9.68 -10.95 -13.06
CA HIS A 83 -8.45 -11.69 -12.81
C HIS A 83 -8.11 -11.69 -11.32
N LEU A 84 -8.11 -10.52 -10.66
CA LEU A 84 -7.89 -10.44 -9.21
C LEU A 84 -8.87 -11.29 -8.39
N LEU A 85 -10.16 -11.26 -8.74
CA LEU A 85 -11.15 -12.09 -8.05
C LEU A 85 -10.89 -13.57 -8.28
N ASP A 86 -10.55 -13.96 -9.51
CA ASP A 86 -10.29 -15.35 -9.89
C ASP A 86 -9.00 -15.87 -9.24
N GLU A 87 -7.94 -15.05 -9.13
CA GLU A 87 -6.71 -15.40 -8.40
C GLU A 87 -6.99 -15.64 -6.91
N MET A 88 -7.68 -14.71 -6.24
CA MET A 88 -8.03 -14.89 -4.83
C MET A 88 -8.94 -16.10 -4.62
N LYS A 89 -9.86 -16.37 -5.55
CA LYS A 89 -10.69 -17.58 -5.52
C LYS A 89 -9.85 -18.84 -5.64
N ALA A 90 -8.88 -18.86 -6.56
CA ALA A 90 -8.02 -20.01 -6.76
C ALA A 90 -7.16 -20.27 -5.52
N GLU A 91 -6.52 -19.24 -4.96
CA GLU A 91 -5.67 -19.37 -3.76
C GLU A 91 -6.46 -19.84 -2.53
N LEU A 92 -7.68 -19.32 -2.34
CA LEU A 92 -8.51 -19.64 -1.18
C LEU A 92 -9.42 -20.86 -1.41
N GLY A 93 -9.40 -21.46 -2.60
CA GLY A 93 -10.30 -22.56 -2.98
C GLY A 93 -11.78 -22.17 -2.85
N ALA A 94 -12.16 -21.02 -3.41
CA ALA A 94 -13.51 -20.47 -3.34
C ALA A 94 -14.29 -20.68 -4.64
N ASP A 95 -15.50 -21.21 -4.56
CA ASP A 95 -16.29 -21.57 -5.75
C ASP A 95 -16.87 -20.34 -6.47
N ASN A 96 -17.29 -19.35 -5.68
CA ASN A 96 -18.00 -18.16 -6.16
C ASN A 96 -17.67 -16.94 -5.29
N ARG A 97 -18.16 -15.75 -5.70
CA ARG A 97 -17.85 -14.49 -5.01
C ARG A 97 -18.30 -14.44 -3.55
N ARG A 98 -19.47 -15.01 -3.22
CA ARG A 98 -19.97 -15.02 -1.85
C ARG A 98 -19.07 -15.88 -0.97
N ASP A 99 -18.65 -17.03 -1.48
CA ASP A 99 -17.70 -17.90 -0.78
C ASP A 99 -16.33 -17.24 -0.61
N LEU A 100 -15.85 -16.55 -1.65
CA LEU A 100 -14.61 -15.77 -1.58
C LEU A 100 -14.65 -14.75 -0.43
N TYR A 101 -15.70 -13.92 -0.35
CA TYR A 101 -15.79 -12.91 0.71
C TYR A 101 -15.94 -13.53 2.10
N ARG A 102 -16.59 -14.69 2.21
CA ARG A 102 -16.64 -15.43 3.48
C ARG A 102 -15.23 -15.85 3.92
N LYS A 103 -14.45 -16.45 3.03
CA LYS A 103 -13.08 -16.89 3.33
C LYS A 103 -12.15 -15.72 3.62
N LEU A 104 -12.26 -14.63 2.86
CA LEU A 104 -11.50 -13.40 3.11
C LEU A 104 -11.84 -12.77 4.47
N ALA A 105 -13.05 -12.98 5.00
CA ALA A 105 -13.45 -12.52 6.33
C ALA A 105 -12.90 -13.37 7.48
N GLU A 106 -12.28 -14.52 7.20
CA GLU A 106 -11.62 -15.37 8.21
C GLU A 106 -10.29 -14.77 8.67
N PHE A 107 -9.60 -14.01 7.80
CA PHE A 107 -8.39 -13.27 8.12
C PHE A 107 -8.69 -12.00 8.93
N ASP A 108 -7.76 -11.54 9.75
CA ASP A 108 -7.84 -10.26 10.46
C ASP A 108 -7.92 -9.07 9.51
N ALA A 109 -7.20 -9.14 8.39
CA ALA A 109 -7.31 -8.16 7.32
C ALA A 109 -6.93 -8.71 5.94
N VAL A 110 -7.53 -8.11 4.91
CA VAL A 110 -7.10 -8.27 3.50
C VAL A 110 -6.18 -7.11 3.14
N VAL A 111 -4.98 -7.41 2.69
CA VAL A 111 -3.91 -6.42 2.47
C VAL A 111 -3.63 -6.28 0.98
N PHE A 112 -3.83 -5.07 0.46
CA PHE A 112 -3.41 -4.64 -0.87
C PHE A 112 -2.12 -3.83 -0.70
N ALA A 113 -0.98 -4.51 -0.75
CA ALA A 113 0.35 -3.92 -0.57
C ALA A 113 1.34 -4.38 -1.65
N ASP A 114 2.55 -4.82 -1.28
CA ASP A 114 3.63 -5.00 -2.25
C ASP A 114 3.36 -6.20 -3.19
N ARG A 115 2.78 -7.30 -2.70
CA ARG A 115 2.37 -8.43 -3.55
C ARG A 115 1.33 -8.05 -4.63
N PHE A 116 0.52 -7.04 -4.34
CA PHE A 116 -0.46 -6.50 -5.27
C PHE A 116 0.18 -5.47 -6.23
N HIS A 117 0.94 -4.54 -5.68
CA HIS A 117 1.50 -3.44 -6.46
C HIS A 117 2.68 -3.87 -7.32
N ASP A 118 3.59 -4.64 -6.76
CA ASP A 118 4.91 -4.91 -7.31
C ASP A 118 5.17 -6.43 -7.42
N SER A 119 4.17 -7.22 -7.84
CA SER A 119 4.33 -8.67 -8.08
C SER A 119 5.50 -9.03 -9.02
N HIS A 120 5.87 -8.11 -9.90
CA HIS A 120 7.04 -8.19 -10.79
C HIS A 120 8.38 -8.27 -10.07
N ASP A 121 8.45 -7.85 -8.80
CA ASP A 121 9.66 -7.99 -7.99
C ASP A 121 9.77 -9.40 -7.37
N PHE A 122 8.71 -10.21 -7.47
CA PHE A 122 8.61 -11.55 -6.88
C PHE A 122 8.34 -12.66 -7.90
N SER A 123 7.98 -12.29 -9.13
CA SER A 123 7.55 -13.22 -10.17
C SER A 123 7.77 -12.64 -11.57
N GLU A 124 7.55 -13.44 -12.60
CA GLU A 124 7.59 -13.00 -14.01
C GLU A 124 6.38 -12.16 -14.43
N PHE A 125 5.37 -12.06 -13.55
CA PHE A 125 4.12 -11.35 -13.83
C PHE A 125 4.22 -9.86 -13.53
N MET A 126 3.38 -9.07 -14.20
CA MET A 126 3.28 -7.64 -13.95
C MET A 126 2.39 -7.33 -12.77
N GLY A 127 2.83 -6.38 -11.96
CA GLY A 127 2.06 -5.86 -10.83
C GLY A 127 1.12 -4.74 -11.21
N PHE A 128 0.19 -4.44 -10.30
CA PHE A 128 -0.77 -3.35 -10.49
C PHE A 128 -0.08 -1.99 -10.73
N SER A 129 1.10 -1.76 -10.14
CA SER A 129 1.85 -0.52 -10.33
C SER A 129 2.37 -0.33 -11.77
N GLN A 130 2.73 -1.41 -12.45
CA GLN A 130 3.16 -1.38 -13.85
C GLN A 130 1.97 -1.21 -14.79
N TRP A 131 0.88 -1.94 -14.57
CA TRP A 131 -0.35 -1.77 -15.36
C TRP A 131 -0.88 -0.34 -15.26
N THR A 132 -1.00 0.21 -14.05
CA THR A 132 -1.48 1.60 -13.87
C THR A 132 -0.58 2.67 -14.49
N ALA A 133 0.70 2.36 -14.77
CA ALA A 133 1.62 3.28 -15.44
C ALA A 133 1.29 3.47 -16.93
N THR A 134 0.72 2.46 -17.59
CA THR A 134 0.42 2.48 -19.03
C THR A 134 -1.09 2.50 -19.35
N ALA A 135 -1.93 2.06 -18.42
CA ALA A 135 -3.37 1.84 -18.62
C ALA A 135 -4.21 3.12 -18.82
N GLY A 136 -3.67 4.30 -18.51
CA GLY A 136 -4.35 5.59 -18.74
C GLY A 136 -5.72 5.69 -18.04
N SER A 137 -6.80 5.81 -18.82
CA SER A 137 -8.17 5.91 -18.28
C SER A 137 -8.76 4.60 -17.77
N GLU A 138 -8.18 3.45 -18.14
CA GLU A 138 -8.60 2.14 -17.61
C GLU A 138 -8.36 2.05 -16.10
N THR A 139 -7.32 2.69 -15.57
CA THR A 139 -7.08 2.80 -14.11
C THR A 139 -8.29 3.38 -13.37
N LEU A 140 -8.93 4.42 -13.92
CA LEU A 140 -10.12 5.01 -13.31
C LEU A 140 -11.34 4.06 -13.41
N LYS A 141 -11.50 3.36 -14.54
CA LYS A 141 -12.57 2.36 -14.70
C LYS A 141 -12.41 1.23 -13.68
N PHE A 142 -11.19 0.79 -13.43
CA PHE A 142 -10.90 -0.22 -12.41
C PHE A 142 -11.34 0.23 -11.02
N TYR A 143 -10.95 1.43 -10.59
CA TYR A 143 -11.39 1.96 -9.29
C TYR A 143 -12.91 2.08 -9.18
N LEU A 144 -13.58 2.54 -10.25
CA LEU A 144 -15.06 2.60 -10.28
C LEU A 144 -15.70 1.21 -10.15
N ARG A 145 -15.05 0.15 -10.66
CA ARG A 145 -15.49 -1.23 -10.47
C ARG A 145 -15.32 -1.69 -9.03
N CYS A 146 -14.18 -1.43 -8.40
CA CYS A 146 -13.96 -1.73 -6.98
C CYS A 146 -15.03 -1.05 -6.10
N ILE A 147 -15.33 0.22 -6.38
CA ILE A 147 -16.38 0.96 -5.67
C ILE A 147 -17.76 0.32 -5.90
N ARG A 148 -18.09 -0.05 -7.14
CA ARG A 148 -19.35 -0.74 -7.47
C ARG A 148 -19.46 -2.08 -6.75
N GLU A 149 -18.40 -2.87 -6.72
CA GLU A 149 -18.38 -4.17 -6.02
C GLU A 149 -18.56 -3.98 -4.51
N TYR A 150 -17.87 -3.00 -3.92
CA TYR A 150 -18.07 -2.64 -2.51
C TYR A 150 -19.52 -2.26 -2.22
N MET A 151 -20.12 -1.39 -3.05
CA MET A 151 -21.52 -0.99 -2.88
C MET A 151 -22.50 -2.15 -3.02
N GLY A 152 -22.26 -3.05 -3.97
CA GLY A 152 -23.10 -4.23 -4.20
C GLY A 152 -22.99 -5.29 -3.08
N ASN A 153 -21.87 -5.33 -2.36
CA ASN A 153 -21.57 -6.36 -1.37
C ASN A 153 -21.31 -5.81 0.04
N ARG A 154 -21.83 -4.62 0.39
CA ARG A 154 -21.57 -3.95 1.69
C ARG A 154 -21.73 -4.84 2.91
N GLY A 155 -22.70 -5.76 2.89
CA GLY A 155 -22.92 -6.71 3.99
C GLY A 155 -21.74 -7.65 4.23
N ALA A 156 -21.04 -8.07 3.18
CA ALA A 156 -19.83 -8.87 3.28
C ALA A 156 -18.64 -8.02 3.75
N PHE A 157 -18.44 -6.85 3.14
CA PHE A 157 -17.36 -5.93 3.49
C PHE A 157 -17.43 -5.41 4.93
N ARG A 158 -18.62 -5.32 5.54
CA ARG A 158 -18.77 -4.97 6.96
C ARG A 158 -18.12 -5.97 7.92
N ASN A 159 -17.89 -7.21 7.48
CA ASN A 159 -17.25 -8.25 8.28
C ASN A 159 -15.76 -8.41 7.96
N MET A 160 -15.21 -7.57 7.09
CA MET A 160 -13.83 -7.65 6.63
C MET A 160 -13.09 -6.36 7.00
N ASN A 161 -11.83 -6.48 7.35
CA ASN A 161 -10.93 -5.34 7.37
C ASN A 161 -10.10 -5.32 6.11
N ILE A 162 -9.83 -4.13 5.58
CA ILE A 162 -9.03 -3.96 4.37
C ILE A 162 -7.93 -2.95 4.64
N ILE A 163 -6.70 -3.31 4.30
CA ILE A 163 -5.54 -2.42 4.40
C ILE A 163 -5.02 -2.15 2.99
N PHE A 164 -4.90 -0.87 2.65
CA PHE A 164 -4.34 -0.39 1.39
C PHE A 164 -3.02 0.32 1.64
N GLN A 165 -1.90 -0.27 1.24
CA GLN A 165 -0.65 0.47 1.12
C GLN A 165 -0.69 1.24 -0.19
N THR A 166 -1.03 2.52 -0.14
CA THR A 166 -1.40 3.24 -1.36
C THR A 166 -0.48 4.38 -1.73
N ALA A 167 -0.26 4.47 -3.04
CA ALA A 167 -0.16 5.72 -3.76
C ALA A 167 -1.13 5.61 -4.94
N TRP A 168 -2.29 6.27 -4.88
CA TRP A 168 -3.31 6.17 -5.94
C TRP A 168 -2.85 6.98 -7.14
N ARG A 169 -1.88 6.43 -7.87
CA ARG A 169 -1.22 7.09 -8.98
C ARG A 169 -1.97 6.77 -10.25
N PHE A 170 -2.30 7.80 -11.00
CA PHE A 170 -2.74 7.67 -12.38
C PHE A 170 -1.85 8.56 -13.24
N TYR A 171 -1.55 8.08 -14.44
CA TYR A 171 -0.89 8.89 -15.46
C TYR A 171 -1.95 9.47 -16.38
N PHE A 172 -2.09 10.80 -16.39
CA PHE A 172 -2.97 11.51 -17.31
C PHE A 172 -2.18 12.56 -18.08
N ARG A 173 -2.22 12.46 -19.42
CA ARG A 173 -1.50 13.35 -20.36
C ARG A 173 0.00 13.49 -20.03
N GLY A 174 0.66 12.36 -19.72
CA GLY A 174 2.10 12.31 -19.41
C GLY A 174 2.48 12.84 -18.03
N LYS A 175 1.52 13.25 -17.18
CA LYS A 175 1.76 13.64 -15.80
C LYS A 175 1.29 12.57 -14.84
N LYS A 176 2.15 12.26 -13.86
CA LYS A 176 1.84 11.40 -12.71
C LYS A 176 1.02 12.22 -11.72
N LEU A 177 -0.19 11.80 -11.43
CA LEU A 177 -1.11 12.47 -10.53
C LEU A 177 -1.53 11.48 -9.44
N ASP A 178 -1.66 11.94 -8.20
CA ASP A 178 -2.25 11.17 -7.11
C ASP A 178 -3.73 11.54 -6.94
N ILE A 179 -4.64 10.56 -6.95
CA ILE A 179 -6.09 10.77 -6.89
C ILE A 179 -6.48 11.53 -5.62
N PHE A 180 -5.75 11.34 -4.51
CA PHE A 180 -6.07 11.97 -3.24
C PHE A 180 -5.55 13.40 -3.12
N THR A 181 -4.55 13.81 -3.92
CA THR A 181 -3.95 15.15 -3.81
C THR A 181 -4.23 16.05 -5.02
N ASP A 182 -4.48 15.49 -6.21
CA ASP A 182 -4.36 16.24 -7.47
C ASP A 182 -5.66 16.38 -8.29
N ILE A 183 -6.80 15.83 -7.84
CA ILE A 183 -8.10 15.98 -8.55
C ILE A 183 -9.12 16.76 -7.70
N PRO A 184 -9.38 18.05 -7.99
CA PRO A 184 -10.25 18.90 -7.17
C PRO A 184 -11.76 18.56 -7.18
N ILE A 185 -12.24 17.81 -8.18
CA ILE A 185 -13.69 17.57 -8.40
C ILE A 185 -14.12 16.18 -7.90
N LEU A 186 -13.26 15.15 -8.03
CA LEU A 186 -13.52 13.83 -7.41
C LEU A 186 -13.30 13.88 -5.88
N SER A 187 -12.50 14.82 -5.38
CA SER A 187 -12.16 14.97 -3.96
C SER A 187 -13.30 15.46 -3.06
N SER A 188 -14.50 15.76 -3.58
CA SER A 188 -15.64 16.08 -2.71
C SER A 188 -16.56 14.86 -2.54
N VAL A 189 -16.88 14.13 -3.61
CA VAL A 189 -17.79 12.97 -3.55
C VAL A 189 -17.08 11.71 -3.07
N LEU A 190 -15.86 11.38 -3.55
CA LEU A 190 -15.08 10.28 -2.96
C LEU A 190 -14.78 10.58 -1.50
N PHE A 191 -14.38 11.82 -1.18
CA PHE A 191 -13.94 12.18 0.16
C PHE A 191 -15.11 12.26 1.15
N HIS A 192 -16.35 12.60 0.74
CA HIS A 192 -17.52 12.53 1.63
C HIS A 192 -18.13 11.12 1.72
N THR A 193 -18.10 10.32 0.65
CA THR A 193 -18.66 8.94 0.67
C THR A 193 -17.68 7.92 1.27
N LEU A 194 -16.37 8.19 1.16
CA LEU A 194 -15.27 7.44 1.78
C LEU A 194 -14.79 8.08 3.10
N ARG A 195 -15.55 9.00 3.71
CA ARG A 195 -15.12 9.63 4.99
C ARG A 195 -15.55 8.87 6.24
N ILE A 196 -16.45 7.91 6.10
CA ILE A 196 -17.15 7.32 7.24
C ILE A 196 -16.50 5.98 7.70
N PRO A 197 -15.88 5.16 6.82
CA PRO A 197 -15.16 3.96 7.27
C PRO A 197 -13.62 3.93 7.01
N PHE A 198 -13.00 5.04 6.60
CA PHE A 198 -11.59 5.03 6.17
C PHE A 198 -10.67 5.75 7.17
N THR A 199 -9.80 4.98 7.82
CA THR A 199 -8.67 5.48 8.61
C THR A 199 -7.48 5.66 7.67
N ALA A 200 -6.79 6.79 7.73
CA ALA A 200 -5.58 7.01 6.94
C ALA A 200 -4.40 7.34 7.86
N VAL A 201 -3.31 6.58 7.72
CA VAL A 201 -2.05 6.82 8.42
C VAL A 201 -0.99 7.22 7.42
N ARG A 202 -0.42 8.41 7.61
CA ARG A 202 0.66 8.92 6.77
C ARG A 202 2.01 8.53 7.35
N ILE A 203 2.83 7.87 6.54
CA ILE A 203 4.23 7.58 6.82
C ILE A 203 5.08 8.72 6.29
N ASP A 204 5.36 9.63 7.20
CA ASP A 204 6.22 10.79 7.06
C ASP A 204 7.15 10.91 8.28
N TYR A 205 8.23 11.66 8.10
CA TYR A 205 9.27 11.83 9.09
C TYR A 205 9.71 13.28 9.14
N THR A 206 10.08 13.71 10.34
CA THR A 206 10.90 14.90 10.55
C THR A 206 12.33 14.68 10.06
N VAL A 207 13.11 15.77 9.96
CA VAL A 207 14.55 15.69 9.69
C VAL A 207 15.26 14.85 10.75
N THR A 208 14.89 15.01 12.03
CA THR A 208 15.47 14.27 13.15
C THR A 208 15.16 12.77 13.07
N GLU A 209 13.91 12.40 12.81
CA GLU A 209 13.54 10.99 12.60
C GLU A 209 14.27 10.40 11.39
N THR A 210 14.32 11.13 10.27
CA THR A 210 15.03 10.70 9.06
C THR A 210 16.51 10.48 9.34
N LEU A 211 17.16 11.39 10.07
CA LEU A 211 18.54 11.27 10.49
C LEU A 211 18.77 10.02 11.34
N ASN A 212 17.91 9.76 12.32
CA ASN A 212 18.01 8.58 13.18
C ASN A 212 17.87 7.29 12.38
N ILE A 213 16.91 7.23 11.45
CA ILE A 213 16.74 6.09 10.55
C ILE A 213 18.01 5.86 9.74
N ILE A 214 18.55 6.90 9.10
CA ILE A 214 19.73 6.75 8.23
C ILE A 214 20.97 6.36 9.04
N LYS A 215 21.21 6.98 10.20
CA LYS A 215 22.34 6.66 11.08
C LYS A 215 22.34 5.18 11.48
N ALA A 216 21.16 4.62 11.77
CA ALA A 216 21.02 3.21 12.10
C ALA A 216 21.41 2.26 10.94
N HIS A 217 21.45 2.75 9.70
CA HIS A 217 21.66 1.93 8.49
C HIS A 217 22.98 2.21 7.74
N SER A 218 23.62 3.37 7.91
CA SER A 218 24.80 3.75 7.11
C SER A 218 26.06 4.03 7.92
N GLY A 219 25.96 4.28 9.24
CA GLY A 219 27.10 4.71 10.06
C GLY A 219 27.75 6.04 9.60
N ALA A 220 27.12 6.76 8.67
CA ALA A 220 27.66 7.98 8.08
C ALA A 220 27.60 9.17 9.04
N ASP A 221 28.41 10.19 8.74
CA ASP A 221 28.46 11.43 9.53
C ASP A 221 27.14 12.22 9.45
N GLU A 222 26.79 12.90 10.54
CA GLU A 222 25.54 13.64 10.63
C GLU A 222 25.45 14.80 9.63
N GLU A 223 26.54 15.54 9.39
CA GLU A 223 26.53 16.66 8.45
C GLU A 223 26.34 16.18 7.01
N GLU A 224 26.92 15.02 6.68
CA GLU A 224 26.69 14.38 5.40
C GLU A 224 25.21 13.98 5.25
N ILE A 225 24.65 13.27 6.22
CA ILE A 225 23.24 12.84 6.17
C ILE A 225 22.30 14.05 6.03
N ARG A 226 22.54 15.13 6.79
CA ARG A 226 21.72 16.35 6.72
C ARG A 226 21.74 16.97 5.33
N ARG A 227 22.91 17.05 4.66
CA ARG A 227 23.01 17.54 3.27
C ARG A 227 22.15 16.73 2.30
N TYR A 228 22.14 15.41 2.43
CA TYR A 228 21.28 14.58 1.59
C TYR A 228 19.78 14.73 1.92
N ILE A 229 19.42 14.89 3.19
CA ILE A 229 18.02 15.18 3.59
C ILE A 229 17.55 16.51 2.99
N GLU A 230 18.40 17.54 2.95
CA GLU A 230 18.06 18.81 2.31
C GLU A 230 17.83 18.67 0.80
N LEU A 231 18.65 17.87 0.11
CA LEU A 231 18.57 17.66 -1.34
C LEU A 231 17.40 16.75 -1.76
N TYR A 232 17.12 15.71 -0.99
CA TYR A 232 16.20 14.62 -1.40
C TYR A 232 14.95 14.52 -0.52
N GLY A 233 14.85 15.35 0.52
CA GLY A 233 13.77 15.36 1.49
C GLY A 233 13.87 14.23 2.52
N CYS A 234 12.87 14.18 3.40
CA CYS A 234 12.73 13.18 4.46
C CYS A 234 12.27 11.81 3.92
N ARG A 235 13.09 11.20 3.05
CA ARG A 235 12.85 9.94 2.35
C ARG A 235 14.03 8.99 2.58
N PRO A 236 14.07 8.26 3.70
CA PRO A 236 15.24 7.50 4.12
C PRO A 236 15.83 6.60 3.04
N ARG A 237 14.99 5.86 2.29
CA ARG A 237 15.48 4.97 1.22
C ARG A 237 16.16 5.75 0.10
N THR A 238 15.54 6.85 -0.34
CA THR A 238 16.12 7.70 -1.40
C THR A 238 17.43 8.31 -0.96
N VAL A 239 17.52 8.77 0.30
CA VAL A 239 18.76 9.30 0.85
C VAL A 239 19.85 8.21 0.89
N LEU A 240 19.55 7.03 1.44
CA LEU A 240 20.51 5.91 1.51
C LEU A 240 21.00 5.44 0.13
N GLU A 241 20.11 5.36 -0.86
CA GLU A 241 20.46 5.04 -2.25
C GLU A 241 21.42 6.08 -2.85
N LYS A 242 21.18 7.37 -2.58
CA LYS A 242 22.01 8.46 -3.10
C LYS A 242 23.36 8.56 -2.40
N MET A 243 23.42 8.35 -1.09
CA MET A 243 24.68 8.32 -0.35
C MET A 243 25.62 7.21 -0.83
N ARG A 244 25.08 6.06 -1.28
CA ARG A 244 25.89 4.95 -1.85
C ARG A 244 26.36 5.19 -3.29
N SER A 245 25.77 6.14 -3.99
CA SER A 245 26.09 6.42 -5.40
C SER A 245 27.30 7.36 -5.56
N CYS A 246 27.94 7.72 -4.45
CA CYS A 246 29.14 8.53 -4.34
C CYS A 246 30.28 7.72 -3.73
#